data_AF-A0A7R9M2V6-F1
#
_entry.id   AF-A0A7R9M2V6-F1
#
_cell.length_a   1.000
_cell.length_b   1.000
_cell.length_c   1.000
_cell.angle_alpha   90.00
_cell.angle_beta   90.00
_cell.angle_gamma   90.00
#
_symmetry.space_group_name_H-M   'P 1'
#
loop_
_entity.id
_entity.type
_entity.pdbx_description
1 polymer ?
#
loop_
_entity_poly.entity_id
_entity_poly.type
_entity_poly.pdbx_seq_one_letter_code
_entity_poly.pdbx_strand_id
1 'polypeptide(L)'
;MIQIMDKVWLKEGLDLRMITFLCTATDFRKGMIEMVPNSETLRKIQLEHGLTGSFKDRPIAEWLQKHNTSELEYHHSVENFTYSCAGYSVATYLLGICDRHNDNIMLTTCGHLFHIDFGKFLGDSQMMAGFKRDRVAFVLTQDMAYVING
;
A
#
# COMPACT_ATOMS: atom_id res chain seq x y z
N MET A 1 -9.36 -10.93 -7.25
CA MET A 1 -8.28 -10.70 -8.24
C MET A 1 -6.91 -10.66 -7.60
N ILE A 2 -6.62 -9.75 -6.65
CA ILE A 2 -5.31 -9.68 -5.97
C ILE A 2 -4.91 -11.03 -5.33
N GLN A 3 -5.84 -11.71 -4.64
CA GLN A 3 -5.63 -13.07 -4.12
C GLN A 3 -5.24 -14.12 -5.17
N ILE A 4 -5.68 -13.94 -6.42
CA ILE A 4 -5.32 -14.86 -7.51
C ILE A 4 -3.89 -14.54 -7.99
N MET A 5 -3.55 -13.26 -8.10
CA MET A 5 -2.20 -12.82 -8.48
C MET A 5 -1.17 -13.32 -7.46
N ASP A 6 -1.47 -13.18 -6.16
CA ASP A 6 -0.65 -13.69 -5.07
C ASP A 6 -0.43 -15.20 -5.17
N LYS A 7 -1.50 -15.99 -5.38
CA LYS A 7 -1.39 -17.44 -5.61
C LYS A 7 -0.54 -17.81 -6.82
N VAL A 8 -0.63 -17.03 -7.91
CA VAL A 8 0.19 -17.26 -9.11
C VAL A 8 1.65 -16.96 -8.82
N TRP A 9 1.96 -15.83 -8.18
CA TRP A 9 3.34 -15.48 -7.83
C TRP A 9 3.97 -16.50 -6.88
N LEU A 10 3.26 -16.91 -5.83
CA LEU A 10 3.73 -17.94 -4.90
C LEU A 10 4.01 -19.28 -5.60
N LYS A 11 3.16 -19.66 -6.57
CA LYS A 11 3.37 -20.88 -7.37
C LYS A 11 4.65 -20.81 -8.19
N GLU A 12 5.02 -19.64 -8.69
CA GLU A 12 6.26 -19.39 -9.43
C GLU A 12 7.46 -19.09 -8.53
N GLY A 13 7.33 -19.25 -7.20
CA GLY A 13 8.41 -19.03 -6.23
C GLY A 13 8.65 -17.56 -5.87
N LEU A 14 7.71 -16.67 -6.21
CA LEU A 14 7.76 -15.24 -5.89
C LEU A 14 6.82 -14.93 -4.72
N ASP A 15 7.36 -14.91 -3.51
CA ASP A 15 6.64 -14.40 -2.34
C ASP A 15 6.77 -12.88 -2.25
N LEU A 16 5.78 -12.17 -2.80
CA LEU A 16 5.72 -10.71 -2.77
C LEU A 16 5.12 -10.16 -1.47
N ARG A 17 4.97 -11.00 -0.42
CA ARG A 17 4.55 -10.54 0.92
C ARG A 17 3.20 -9.80 0.91
N MET A 18 2.31 -10.20 0.01
CA MET A 18 1.01 -9.56 -0.20
C MET A 18 0.09 -9.80 1.01
N ILE A 19 -0.54 -8.74 1.51
CA ILE A 19 -1.68 -8.87 2.42
C ILE A 19 -2.95 -8.95 1.59
N THR A 20 -3.80 -9.93 1.85
CA THR A 20 -5.18 -9.94 1.34
C THR A 20 -6.13 -10.09 2.51
N PHE A 21 -7.26 -9.40 2.45
CA PHE A 21 -8.24 -9.35 3.53
C PHE A 21 -9.65 -9.61 2.99
N LEU A 22 -10.50 -10.17 3.82
CA LEU A 22 -11.88 -10.49 3.46
C LEU A 22 -12.70 -9.20 3.30
N CYS A 23 -13.46 -9.13 2.22
CA CYS A 23 -14.45 -8.10 1.97
C CYS A 23 -15.71 -8.77 1.44
N THR A 24 -16.77 -8.75 2.25
CA THR A 24 -18.02 -9.49 1.97
C THR A 24 -19.20 -8.54 1.98
N ALA A 25 -19.90 -8.44 0.85
CA ALA A 25 -21.18 -7.75 0.79
C ALA A 25 -22.24 -8.59 1.52
N THR A 26 -22.99 -7.96 2.41
CA THR A 26 -24.03 -8.63 3.22
C THR A 26 -25.45 -8.21 2.82
N ASP A 27 -25.60 -7.02 2.23
CA ASP A 27 -26.88 -6.45 1.78
C ASP A 27 -26.63 -5.29 0.80
N PHE A 28 -27.69 -4.67 0.27
CA PHE A 28 -27.59 -3.46 -0.54
C PHE A 28 -26.87 -2.34 0.23
N ARG A 29 -25.71 -1.93 -0.27
CA ARG A 29 -24.82 -0.92 0.34
C ARG A 29 -24.38 -1.27 1.77
N LYS A 30 -24.36 -2.55 2.13
CA LYS A 30 -23.79 -3.03 3.40
C LYS A 30 -22.81 -4.17 3.16
N GLY A 31 -21.80 -4.24 4.00
CA GLY A 31 -20.81 -5.30 3.96
C GLY A 31 -19.94 -5.27 5.20
N MET A 32 -19.03 -6.23 5.25
CA MET A 32 -18.01 -6.34 6.28
C MET A 32 -16.64 -6.42 5.62
N ILE A 33 -15.66 -5.80 6.25
CA ILE A 33 -14.26 -5.80 5.82
C ILE A 33 -13.45 -6.30 7.01
N GLU A 34 -12.56 -7.25 6.77
CA GLU A 34 -11.60 -7.74 7.74
C GLU A 34 -10.60 -6.64 8.10
N MET A 35 -10.38 -6.46 9.40
CA MET A 35 -9.40 -5.52 9.92
C MET A 35 -8.02 -6.16 9.94
N VAL A 36 -7.04 -5.50 9.32
CA VAL A 36 -5.63 -5.87 9.41
C VAL A 36 -5.03 -5.20 10.66
N PRO A 37 -4.67 -5.95 11.71
CA PRO A 37 -4.18 -5.36 12.95
C PRO A 37 -2.81 -4.71 12.77
N ASN A 38 -2.46 -3.82 13.70
CA ASN A 38 -1.15 -3.14 13.75
C ASN A 38 -0.76 -2.49 12.41
N SER A 39 -1.74 -1.88 11.76
CA SER A 39 -1.57 -1.19 10.47
C SER A 39 -2.03 0.25 10.57
N GLU A 40 -1.41 1.10 9.75
CA GLU A 40 -1.74 2.52 9.69
C GLU A 40 -1.68 3.03 8.26
N THR A 41 -2.49 4.05 7.94
CA THR A 41 -2.42 4.71 6.63
C THR A 41 -1.10 5.46 6.48
N LEU A 42 -0.52 5.46 5.27
CA LEU A 42 0.70 6.23 5.00
C LEU A 42 0.50 7.72 5.28
N ARG A 43 -0.70 8.24 5.01
CA ARG A 43 -1.05 9.62 5.37
C ARG A 43 -0.86 9.88 6.87
N LYS A 44 -1.41 9.01 7.73
CA LYS A 44 -1.32 9.21 9.18
C LYS A 44 0.13 9.11 9.66
N ILE A 45 0.91 8.16 9.13
CA ILE A 45 2.35 8.05 9.40
C ILE A 45 3.07 9.35 9.03
N GLN A 46 2.87 9.86 7.80
CA GLN A 46 3.49 11.10 7.35
C GLN A 46 3.10 12.31 8.22
N LEU A 47 1.85 12.38 8.67
CA LEU A 47 1.36 13.46 9.54
C LEU A 47 2.02 13.46 10.93
N GLU A 48 2.59 12.34 11.41
CA GLU A 48 3.42 12.33 12.63
C GLU A 48 4.63 13.29 12.51
N HIS A 49 5.08 13.58 11.28
CA HIS A 49 6.19 14.48 10.99
C HIS A 49 5.72 15.91 10.62
N GLY A 50 4.46 16.25 10.90
CA GLY A 50 3.84 17.54 10.63
C GLY A 50 3.07 17.60 9.32
N LEU A 51 2.42 18.74 9.05
CA LEU A 51 1.57 18.96 7.86
C LEU A 51 2.32 18.79 6.53
N THR A 52 3.64 18.95 6.52
CA THR A 52 4.52 18.78 5.35
C THR A 52 5.25 17.43 5.34
N GLY A 53 4.87 16.49 6.21
CA GLY A 53 5.56 15.21 6.33
C GLY A 53 5.60 14.39 5.04
N SER A 54 4.60 14.51 4.17
CA SER A 54 4.59 13.86 2.85
C SER A 54 5.67 14.38 1.88
N PHE A 55 6.34 15.48 2.19
CA PHE A 55 7.48 16.02 1.43
C PHE A 55 8.83 15.68 2.05
N LYS A 56 8.85 14.93 3.16
CA LYS A 56 10.07 14.45 3.79
C LYS A 56 10.35 13.04 3.28
N ASP A 57 11.64 12.70 3.15
CA ASP A 57 12.03 11.40 2.60
C ASP A 57 12.02 10.27 3.64
N ARG A 58 12.00 10.60 4.94
CA ARG A 58 12.20 9.62 6.02
C ARG A 58 10.99 9.15 6.84
N PRO A 59 9.76 9.71 6.75
CA PRO A 59 8.67 9.33 7.66
C PRO A 59 8.39 7.83 7.75
N ILE A 60 8.35 7.12 6.62
CA ILE A 60 8.07 5.69 6.59
C ILE A 60 9.21 4.90 7.23
N ALA A 61 10.46 5.21 6.87
CA ALA A 61 11.64 4.55 7.44
C ALA A 61 11.72 4.76 8.97
N GLU A 62 11.50 5.98 9.44
CA GLU A 62 11.50 6.31 10.87
C GLU A 62 10.35 5.60 11.62
N TRP A 63 9.18 5.47 10.99
CA TRP A 63 8.06 4.73 11.57
C TRP A 63 8.32 3.22 11.65
N LEU A 64 8.95 2.63 10.62
CA LEU A 64 9.37 1.23 10.66
C LEU A 64 10.43 1.01 11.75
N GLN A 65 11.44 1.89 11.83
CA GLN A 65 12.49 1.82 12.85
C GLN A 65 11.94 1.95 14.27
N LYS A 66 10.89 2.76 14.48
CA LYS A 66 10.20 2.92 15.77
C LYS A 66 9.54 1.63 16.25
N HIS A 67 9.04 0.79 15.34
CA HIS A 67 8.35 -0.46 15.69
C HIS A 67 9.24 -1.71 15.62
N ASN A 68 10.41 -1.59 15.01
CA ASN A 68 11.37 -2.68 14.81
C ASN A 68 12.72 -2.22 15.36
N THR A 69 12.97 -2.47 16.64
CA THR A 69 14.09 -1.84 17.37
C THR A 69 15.41 -2.54 17.16
N SER A 70 15.40 -3.84 16.86
CA SER A 70 16.60 -4.55 16.45
C SER A 70 16.89 -4.33 14.97
N GLU A 71 18.18 -4.33 14.61
CA GLU A 71 18.63 -4.23 13.22
C GLU A 71 18.03 -5.34 12.34
N LEU A 72 17.93 -6.56 12.89
CA LEU A 72 17.34 -7.71 12.19
C LEU A 72 15.84 -7.52 11.93
N GLU A 73 15.06 -7.07 12.91
CA GLU A 73 13.63 -6.79 12.72
C GLU A 73 13.42 -5.65 11.72
N TYR A 74 14.23 -4.60 11.82
CA TYR A 74 14.16 -3.47 10.88
C TYR A 74 14.44 -3.95 9.45
N HIS A 75 15.51 -4.72 9.25
CA HIS A 75 15.83 -5.32 7.95
C HIS A 75 14.66 -6.15 7.40
N HIS A 76 14.07 -7.03 8.20
CA HIS A 76 12.91 -7.82 7.78
C HIS A 76 11.71 -6.93 7.43
N SER A 77 11.47 -5.85 8.17
CA SER A 77 10.38 -4.92 7.89
C SER A 77 10.60 -4.16 6.57
N VAL A 78 11.84 -3.79 6.25
CA VAL A 78 12.21 -3.15 4.99
C VAL A 78 12.07 -4.15 3.83
N GLU A 79 12.46 -5.42 4.01
CA GLU A 79 12.24 -6.46 3.01
C GLU A 79 10.75 -6.67 2.74
N ASN A 80 9.93 -6.81 3.79
CA ASN A 80 8.48 -6.92 3.65
C ASN A 80 7.91 -5.72 2.89
N PHE A 81 8.39 -4.51 3.18
CA PHE A 81 7.98 -3.29 2.51
C PHE A 81 8.31 -3.34 1.03
N THR A 82 9.56 -3.66 0.69
CA THR A 82 10.03 -3.73 -0.70
C THR A 82 9.24 -4.76 -1.52
N TYR A 83 9.07 -5.98 -1.01
CA TYR A 83 8.35 -7.03 -1.72
C TYR A 83 6.86 -6.69 -1.91
N SER A 84 6.19 -6.24 -0.85
CA SER A 84 4.77 -5.90 -0.90
C SER A 84 4.49 -4.65 -1.73
N CYS A 85 5.38 -3.64 -1.67
CA CYS A 85 5.33 -2.47 -2.55
C CYS A 85 5.46 -2.87 -4.02
N ALA A 86 6.40 -3.76 -4.36
CA ALA A 86 6.54 -4.28 -5.72
C ALA A 86 5.27 -5.03 -6.19
N GLY A 87 4.75 -5.94 -5.36
CA GLY A 87 3.54 -6.70 -5.68
C GLY A 87 2.32 -5.81 -5.89
N TYR A 88 2.08 -4.84 -5.01
CA TYR A 88 0.97 -3.90 -5.16
C TYR A 88 1.15 -2.91 -6.32
N SER A 89 2.38 -2.50 -6.63
CA SER A 89 2.67 -1.66 -7.79
C SER A 89 2.27 -2.36 -9.09
N VAL A 90 2.65 -3.63 -9.24
CA VAL A 90 2.26 -4.45 -10.40
C VAL A 90 0.75 -4.73 -10.41
N ALA A 91 0.17 -5.10 -9.26
CA ALA A 91 -1.26 -5.42 -9.18
C ALA A 91 -2.16 -4.24 -9.51
N THR A 92 -1.86 -3.06 -8.96
CA THR A 92 -2.66 -1.86 -9.20
C THR A 92 -2.57 -1.37 -10.63
N TYR A 93 -1.38 -1.46 -11.24
CA TYR A 93 -1.19 -1.16 -12.64
C TYR A 93 -2.00 -2.09 -13.55
N LEU A 94 -1.84 -3.41 -13.38
CA LEU A 94 -2.51 -4.40 -14.25
C LEU A 94 -4.04 -4.37 -14.12
N LEU A 95 -4.55 -4.13 -12.91
CA LEU A 95 -6.00 -4.07 -12.66
C LEU A 95 -6.61 -2.70 -12.99
N GLY A 96 -5.78 -1.70 -13.31
CA GLY A 96 -6.24 -0.33 -13.54
C GLY A 96 -6.97 0.24 -12.33
N ILE A 97 -6.44 0.00 -11.12
CA ILE A 97 -6.99 0.56 -9.87
C ILE A 97 -6.61 2.04 -9.83
N CYS A 98 -7.62 2.90 -9.78
CA CYS A 98 -7.46 4.36 -9.79
C CYS A 98 -7.49 4.93 -8.35
N ASP A 99 -7.35 6.26 -8.21
CA ASP A 99 -7.50 6.96 -6.94
C ASP A 99 -6.56 6.44 -5.83
N ARG A 100 -5.30 6.19 -6.22
CA ARG A 100 -4.26 5.74 -5.30
C ARG A 100 -3.54 6.97 -4.72
N HIS A 101 -3.78 7.21 -3.44
CA HIS A 101 -3.14 8.23 -2.62
C HIS A 101 -2.83 7.67 -1.23
N ASN A 102 -2.05 8.39 -0.43
CA ASN A 102 -1.49 7.89 0.84
C ASN A 102 -2.54 7.56 1.92
N ASP A 103 -3.80 7.98 1.77
CA ASP A 103 -4.90 7.55 2.66
C ASP A 103 -5.43 6.15 2.28
N ASN A 104 -5.27 5.73 1.02
CA ASN A 104 -5.73 4.44 0.50
C ASN A 104 -4.62 3.38 0.48
N ILE A 105 -3.48 3.69 1.08
CA ILE A 105 -2.34 2.79 1.23
C ILE A 105 -2.03 2.69 2.72
N MET A 106 -1.95 1.46 3.20
CA MET A 106 -1.66 1.14 4.58
C MET A 106 -0.35 0.38 4.69
N LEU A 107 0.25 0.45 5.87
CA LEU A 107 1.49 -0.24 6.21
C LEU A 107 1.34 -0.90 7.58
N THR A 108 1.70 -2.17 7.68
CA THR A 108 1.79 -2.86 8.97
C THR A 108 3.09 -2.54 9.70
N THR A 109 3.08 -2.64 11.02
CA THR A 109 4.29 -2.47 11.86
C THR A 109 5.42 -3.44 11.50
N CYS A 110 5.09 -4.62 10.96
CA CYS A 110 6.06 -5.59 10.44
C CYS A 110 6.48 -5.32 8.98
N GLY A 111 6.05 -4.21 8.37
CA GLY A 111 6.56 -3.74 7.08
C GLY A 111 5.74 -4.12 5.86
N HIS A 112 4.59 -4.79 5.98
CA HIS A 112 3.78 -5.13 4.81
C HIS A 112 2.95 -3.93 4.35
N LEU A 113 3.21 -3.46 3.13
CA LEU A 113 2.42 -2.43 2.46
C LEU A 113 1.22 -3.07 1.74
N PHE A 114 0.05 -2.47 1.89
CA PHE A 114 -1.15 -2.95 1.20
C PHE A 114 -2.12 -1.82 0.87
N HIS A 115 -2.89 -2.03 -0.20
CA HIS A 115 -3.87 -1.05 -0.67
C HIS A 115 -5.25 -1.39 -0.11
N ILE A 116 -6.04 -0.36 0.21
CA ILE A 116 -7.44 -0.45 0.64
C ILE A 116 -8.33 0.40 -0.25
N ASP A 117 -9.64 0.37 -0.02
CA ASP A 117 -10.63 1.14 -0.81
C ASP A 117 -10.50 0.93 -2.33
N PHE A 118 -10.99 -0.21 -2.82
CA PHE A 118 -10.98 -0.54 -4.25
C PHE A 118 -12.26 -0.09 -4.97
N GLY A 119 -12.99 0.89 -4.43
CA GLY A 119 -14.28 1.32 -4.98
C GLY A 119 -14.24 1.85 -6.42
N LYS A 120 -13.05 2.21 -6.92
CA LYS A 120 -12.81 2.70 -8.29
C LYS A 120 -11.76 1.84 -9.00
N PHE A 121 -12.19 1.05 -9.97
CA PHE A 121 -11.34 0.14 -10.74
C PHE A 121 -11.81 0.05 -12.21
N LEU A 122 -10.98 -0.47 -13.12
CA LEU A 122 -11.26 -0.57 -14.57
C LEU A 122 -11.48 0.77 -15.29
N GLY A 123 -10.76 1.81 -14.88
CA GLY A 123 -10.77 3.08 -15.62
C GLY A 123 -11.98 3.98 -15.35
N ASP A 124 -12.70 3.76 -14.24
CA ASP A 124 -13.60 4.74 -13.62
C ASP A 124 -12.79 5.93 -13.04
N SER A 125 -11.96 6.53 -13.89
CA SER A 125 -11.06 7.62 -13.56
C SER A 125 -11.88 8.89 -13.35
N GLN A 126 -11.63 9.61 -12.27
CA GLN A 126 -12.31 10.89 -12.09
C GLN A 126 -11.90 11.86 -13.20
N MET A 127 -12.90 12.29 -13.99
CA MET A 127 -12.74 13.41 -14.90
C MET A 127 -12.94 14.70 -14.10
N MET A 128 -11.92 15.52 -14.02
CA MET A 128 -12.06 16.89 -13.52
C MET A 128 -11.82 17.83 -14.70
N ALA A 129 -12.85 18.61 -15.06
CA ALA A 129 -12.81 19.56 -16.19
C ALA A 129 -12.32 18.96 -17.52
N GLY A 130 -12.74 17.74 -17.86
CA GLY A 130 -12.39 17.09 -19.15
C GLY A 130 -11.02 16.41 -19.20
N PHE A 131 -10.23 16.47 -18.13
CA PHE A 131 -8.94 15.78 -18.03
C PHE A 131 -9.03 14.56 -17.09
N LYS A 132 -8.39 13.45 -17.47
CA LYS A 132 -8.15 12.32 -16.55
C LYS A 132 -7.27 12.81 -15.40
N ARG A 133 -7.82 12.79 -14.19
CA ARG A 133 -7.12 13.15 -12.95
C ARG A 133 -6.14 12.06 -12.53
N ASP A 134 -6.48 10.79 -12.78
CA ASP A 134 -5.61 9.64 -12.54
C ASP A 134 -4.60 9.46 -13.68
N ARG A 135 -3.41 10.05 -13.52
CA ARG A 135 -2.32 9.94 -14.50
C ARG A 135 -1.21 8.96 -14.11
N VAL A 136 -1.16 8.55 -12.84
CA VAL A 136 -0.07 7.73 -12.32
C VAL A 136 -0.51 6.27 -12.26
N ALA A 137 0.26 5.42 -12.93
CA ALA A 137 0.04 3.98 -13.06
C ALA A 137 0.06 3.23 -11.71
N PHE A 138 0.85 3.72 -10.75
CA PHE A 138 0.97 3.21 -9.38
C PHE A 138 1.63 4.30 -8.50
N VAL A 139 1.55 4.17 -7.17
CA VAL A 139 2.14 5.16 -6.24
C VAL A 139 3.52 4.69 -5.80
N LEU A 140 4.56 5.48 -6.11
CA LEU A 140 5.91 5.34 -5.58
C LEU A 140 6.40 6.74 -5.20
N THR A 141 6.26 7.10 -3.94
CA THR A 141 6.68 8.40 -3.39
C THR A 141 8.15 8.39 -3.00
N GLN A 142 8.74 9.56 -2.76
CA GLN A 142 10.16 9.66 -2.39
C GLN A 142 10.48 8.96 -1.07
N ASP A 143 9.59 9.00 -0.10
CA ASP A 143 9.74 8.28 1.16
C ASP A 143 9.64 6.76 1.02
N MET A 144 8.85 6.25 0.07
CA MET A 144 8.88 4.83 -0.29
C MET A 144 10.21 4.46 -0.94
N ALA A 145 10.71 5.30 -1.86
CA ALA A 145 11.99 5.09 -2.52
C ALA A 145 13.17 5.13 -1.52
N TYR A 146 13.09 5.98 -0.49
CA TYR A 146 14.07 6.02 0.59
C TYR A 146 14.10 4.71 1.40
N VAL A 147 12.94 4.15 1.77
CA VAL A 147 12.88 2.85 2.47
C VAL A 147 13.54 1.74 1.64
N ILE A 148 13.35 1.75 0.32
CA ILE A 148 13.90 0.72 -0.58
C ILE A 148 15.42 0.87 -0.76
N ASN A 149 15.96 2.09 -0.79
CA ASN A 149 17.36 2.35 -1.17
C ASN A 149 18.31 2.65 0.00
N GLY A 150 17.79 3.03 1.18
CA GLY A 150 18.60 3.55 2.29
C GLY A 150 19.06 5.00 2.09
#